data_AF-A0A1F6GSS0-F1
#
_entry.id   AF-A0A1F6GSS0-F1
#
_cell.length_a   1.000
_cell.length_b   1.000
_cell.length_c   1.000
_cell.angle_alpha   90.00
_cell.angle_beta   90.00
_cell.angle_gamma   90.00
#
_symmetry.space_group_name_H-M   'P 1'
#
loop_
_entity.id
_entity.type
_entity.pdbx_description
1 polymer ?
#
loop_
_entity_poly.entity_id
_entity_poly.type
_entity_poly.pdbx_seq_one_letter_code
_entity_poly.pdbx_strand_id
1 'polypeptide(L)'
;MKFVNKNQFESKEFALSAQECLVQRRSNPAPLILDIRSSEDYRAGHLAGANNLPAEFLEDNLMQLPPFAPLVLYGYGDDEKTALSVKLLRDNGFDELAFVVGGMDALTAALRADKSEVFLADYPADQWSAKIEEVLDQRIRPALASDGGGLAVNKIDGEKVYIHYEGACHGCASSSTGTLKFIQSTLRVSLNHAIEVVSV
;
A
#
# COMPACT_ATOMS: atom_id res chain seq x y z
N MET A 1 31.91 35.64 -4.05
CA MET A 1 31.20 34.52 -3.40
C MET A 1 29.97 34.17 -4.25
N LYS A 2 29.88 32.95 -4.80
CA LYS A 2 28.62 32.46 -5.36
C LYS A 2 27.80 31.90 -4.20
N PHE A 3 26.68 32.53 -3.88
CA PHE A 3 25.67 31.92 -3.02
C PHE A 3 25.02 30.79 -3.83
N VAL A 4 25.42 29.54 -3.57
CA VAL A 4 24.66 28.38 -4.05
C VAL A 4 23.44 28.30 -3.14
N ASN A 5 22.27 28.58 -3.71
CA ASN A 5 21.01 28.42 -2.99
C ASN A 5 20.81 26.92 -2.74
N LYS A 6 21.01 26.46 -1.50
CA LYS A 6 20.88 25.04 -1.10
C LYS A 6 19.43 24.51 -1.12
N ASN A 7 18.48 25.29 -1.63
CA ASN A 7 17.06 24.96 -1.77
C ASN A 7 16.66 24.56 -3.21
N GLN A 8 17.59 24.09 -4.04
CA GLN A 8 17.18 23.51 -5.33
C GLN A 8 16.64 22.10 -5.10
N PHE A 9 15.41 21.85 -5.55
CA PHE A 9 14.81 20.52 -5.53
C PHE A 9 15.56 19.59 -6.49
N GLU A 10 16.17 18.53 -5.95
CA GLU A 10 16.79 17.46 -6.72
C GLU A 10 15.93 16.20 -6.65
N SER A 11 15.18 15.90 -7.73
CA SER A 11 14.25 14.76 -7.75
C SER A 11 14.94 13.42 -7.44
N LYS A 12 16.20 13.26 -7.84
CA LYS A 12 16.97 12.03 -7.60
C LYS A 12 17.14 11.67 -6.13
N GLU A 13 17.05 12.63 -5.22
CA GLU A 13 17.11 12.37 -3.76
C GLU A 13 15.87 11.62 -3.26
N PHE A 14 14.77 11.67 -4.00
CA PHE A 14 13.49 11.05 -3.67
C PHE A 14 13.24 9.77 -4.48
N ALA A 15 14.16 9.39 -5.35
CA ALA A 15 14.00 8.25 -6.24
C ALA A 15 14.12 6.93 -5.48
N LEU A 16 13.16 6.04 -5.68
CA LEU A 16 13.10 4.69 -5.14
C LEU A 16 12.98 3.68 -6.28
N SER A 17 13.68 2.56 -6.21
CA SER A 17 13.45 1.47 -7.17
C SER A 17 12.11 0.77 -6.91
N ALA A 18 11.57 0.12 -7.93
CA ALA A 18 10.38 -0.71 -7.79
C ALA A 18 10.56 -1.81 -6.73
N GLN A 19 11.72 -2.48 -6.71
CA GLN A 19 12.03 -3.51 -5.73
C GLN A 19 12.05 -2.97 -4.30
N GLU A 20 12.69 -1.82 -4.06
CA GLU A 20 12.68 -1.19 -2.74
C GLU A 20 11.27 -0.79 -2.31
N CYS A 21 10.44 -0.28 -3.23
CA CYS A 21 9.03 0.00 -2.94
C CYS A 21 8.26 -1.26 -2.51
N LEU A 22 8.44 -2.38 -3.22
CA LEU A 22 7.79 -3.65 -2.90
C LEU A 22 8.22 -4.22 -1.54
N VAL A 23 9.45 -3.97 -1.13
CA VAL A 23 9.95 -4.30 0.22
C VAL A 23 9.37 -3.34 1.27
N GLN A 24 9.47 -2.03 1.04
CA GLN A 24 9.03 -1.01 1.99
C GLN A 24 7.53 -1.08 2.28
N ARG A 25 6.68 -1.36 1.28
CA ARG A 25 5.21 -1.49 1.47
C ARG A 25 4.80 -2.64 2.40
N ARG A 26 5.75 -3.51 2.80
CA ARG A 26 5.57 -4.63 3.74
C ARG A 26 6.19 -4.38 5.12
N SER A 27 6.81 -3.22 5.33
CA SER A 27 7.41 -2.84 6.61
C SER A 27 6.35 -2.44 7.64
N ASN A 28 6.75 -2.29 8.90
CA ASN A 28 5.89 -1.77 9.96
C ASN A 28 6.62 -0.67 10.73
N PRO A 29 6.21 0.61 10.65
CA PRO A 29 5.06 1.10 9.86
C PRO A 29 5.33 1.06 8.35
N ALA A 30 4.32 0.68 7.56
CA ALA A 30 4.38 0.74 6.10
C ALA A 30 4.14 2.19 5.61
N PRO A 31 4.80 2.62 4.52
CA PRO A 31 4.49 3.89 3.87
C PRO A 31 3.08 3.89 3.25
N LEU A 32 2.48 5.07 3.15
CA LEU A 32 1.30 5.27 2.32
C LEU A 32 1.73 5.27 0.84
N ILE A 33 1.29 4.26 0.09
CA ILE A 33 1.51 4.20 -1.34
C ILE A 33 0.41 4.97 -2.08
N LEU A 34 0.81 5.93 -2.92
CA LEU A 34 -0.08 6.79 -3.68
C LEU A 34 0.10 6.58 -5.19
N ASP A 35 -0.94 6.06 -5.85
CA ASP A 35 -1.06 6.04 -7.31
C ASP A 35 -1.61 7.40 -7.77
N ILE A 36 -0.76 8.20 -8.42
CA ILE A 36 -1.11 9.53 -8.90
C ILE A 36 -1.60 9.56 -10.35
N ARG A 37 -1.84 8.38 -10.95
CA ARG A 37 -2.48 8.25 -12.27
C ARG A 37 -3.98 8.52 -12.16
N SER A 38 -4.64 8.59 -13.32
CA SER A 38 -6.09 8.76 -13.38
C SER A 38 -6.84 7.64 -12.62
N SER A 39 -8.03 7.94 -12.13
CA SER A 39 -8.89 6.92 -11.50
C SER A 39 -9.37 5.84 -12.47
N GLU A 40 -9.30 6.08 -13.78
CA GLU A 40 -9.54 5.06 -14.79
C GLU A 40 -8.39 4.06 -14.85
N ASP A 41 -7.15 4.54 -14.97
CA ASP A 41 -5.96 3.69 -15.02
C ASP A 41 -5.78 2.90 -13.73
N TYR A 42 -6.05 3.54 -12.58
CA TYR A 42 -6.04 2.86 -11.30
C TYR A 42 -7.04 1.68 -11.28
N ARG A 43 -8.28 1.89 -11.74
CA ARG A 43 -9.28 0.81 -11.81
C ARG A 43 -8.93 -0.26 -12.82
N ALA A 44 -8.27 0.09 -13.93
CA ALA A 44 -7.81 -0.88 -14.92
C ALA A 44 -6.70 -1.79 -14.38
N GLY A 45 -5.87 -1.28 -13.45
CA GLY A 45 -4.89 -2.08 -12.72
C GLY A 45 -3.91 -1.18 -11.97
N HIS A 46 -3.62 -1.53 -10.71
CA HIS A 46 -2.76 -0.75 -9.82
C HIS A 46 -1.99 -1.68 -8.88
N LEU A 47 -1.01 -1.11 -8.17
CA LEU A 47 -0.28 -1.83 -7.14
C LEU A 47 -1.22 -2.15 -5.97
N ALA A 48 -1.42 -3.42 -5.65
CA ALA A 48 -2.29 -3.81 -4.55
C ALA A 48 -1.90 -3.15 -3.23
N GLY A 49 -2.87 -2.53 -2.55
CA GLY A 49 -2.66 -1.75 -1.32
C GLY A 49 -2.37 -0.26 -1.55
N ALA A 50 -2.19 0.19 -2.78
CA ALA A 50 -2.09 1.61 -3.10
C ALA A 50 -3.41 2.35 -2.92
N ASN A 51 -3.34 3.66 -2.73
CA ASN A 51 -4.48 4.58 -2.73
C ASN A 51 -4.39 5.45 -3.97
N ASN A 52 -5.52 5.74 -4.63
CA ASN A 52 -5.53 6.64 -5.77
C ASN A 52 -5.77 8.08 -5.33
N LEU A 53 -4.88 8.98 -5.72
CA LEU A 53 -5.10 10.42 -5.70
C LEU A 53 -4.46 10.99 -6.96
N PRO A 54 -5.23 11.11 -8.07
CA PRO A 54 -4.69 11.61 -9.33
C PRO A 54 -3.98 12.95 -9.13
N ALA A 55 -2.83 13.11 -9.80
CA ALA A 55 -1.96 14.27 -9.60
C ALA A 55 -2.66 15.62 -9.80
N GLU A 56 -3.64 15.69 -10.70
CA GLU A 56 -4.46 16.89 -10.94
C GLU A 56 -5.32 17.31 -9.73
N PHE A 57 -5.60 16.39 -8.80
CA PHE A 57 -6.34 16.67 -7.57
C PHE A 57 -5.42 16.78 -6.35
N LEU A 58 -4.10 16.60 -6.52
CA LEU A 58 -3.18 16.53 -5.39
C LEU A 58 -3.12 17.85 -4.61
N GLU A 59 -3.02 18.98 -5.31
CA GLU A 59 -2.94 20.32 -4.71
C GLU A 59 -4.18 20.66 -3.88
N ASP A 60 -5.37 20.36 -4.39
CA ASP A 60 -6.64 20.63 -3.72
C ASP A 60 -6.88 19.72 -2.50
N ASN A 61 -6.14 18.61 -2.38
CA ASN A 61 -6.36 17.58 -1.35
C ASN A 61 -5.20 17.44 -0.36
N LEU A 62 -4.23 18.36 -0.37
CA LEU A 62 -3.05 18.32 0.53
C LEU A 62 -3.44 18.16 2.01
N MET A 63 -4.49 18.86 2.46
CA MET A 63 -4.93 18.80 3.87
C MET A 63 -5.54 17.45 4.28
N GLN A 64 -5.88 16.58 3.33
CA GLN A 64 -6.41 15.25 3.61
C GLN A 64 -5.31 14.18 3.71
N LEU A 65 -4.12 14.48 3.19
CA LEU A 65 -2.99 13.58 3.27
C LEU A 65 -2.33 13.67 4.66
N PRO A 66 -1.81 12.55 5.20
CA PRO A 66 -1.10 12.55 6.48
C PRO A 66 0.31 13.16 6.32
N PRO A 67 0.58 14.40 6.80
CA PRO A 67 1.81 15.12 6.47
C PRO A 67 3.08 14.53 7.11
N PHE A 68 2.91 13.73 8.17
CA PHE A 68 4.00 13.10 8.93
C PHE A 68 4.16 11.61 8.64
N ALA A 69 3.34 11.03 7.76
CA ALA A 69 3.52 9.62 7.38
C ALA A 69 4.54 9.53 6.24
N PRO A 70 5.32 8.45 6.14
CA PRO A 70 6.11 8.18 4.94
C PRO A 70 5.17 8.00 3.73
N LEU A 71 5.38 8.76 2.67
CA LEU A 71 4.63 8.71 1.42
C LEU A 71 5.53 8.22 0.28
N VAL A 72 5.05 7.22 -0.46
CA VAL A 72 5.71 6.75 -1.69
C VAL A 72 4.73 6.92 -2.85
N LEU A 73 5.10 7.75 -3.82
CA LEU A 73 4.28 8.01 -5.01
C LEU A 73 4.70 7.11 -6.16
N TYR A 74 3.76 6.76 -7.02
CA TYR A 74 4.09 6.28 -8.37
C TYR A 74 3.08 6.80 -9.38
N GLY A 75 3.56 7.09 -10.59
CA GLY A 75 2.75 7.51 -11.73
C GLY A 75 2.82 6.50 -12.87
N TYR A 76 2.79 7.02 -14.09
CA TYR A 76 3.07 6.25 -15.31
C TYR A 76 4.57 5.92 -15.41
N GLY A 77 5.00 5.26 -16.50
CA GLY A 77 6.42 4.95 -16.73
C GLY A 77 7.32 6.18 -16.93
N ASP A 78 6.74 7.35 -17.21
CA ASP A 78 7.44 8.63 -17.22
C ASP A 78 7.33 9.32 -15.86
N ASP A 79 8.50 9.62 -15.28
CA ASP A 79 8.63 10.12 -13.91
C ASP A 79 8.44 11.65 -13.81
N GLU A 80 8.35 12.39 -14.92
CA GLU A 80 8.31 13.87 -14.88
C GLU A 80 7.15 14.40 -14.00
N LYS A 81 5.92 13.92 -14.25
CA LYS A 81 4.74 14.33 -13.47
C LYS A 81 4.83 13.87 -12.01
N THR A 82 5.44 12.70 -11.77
CA THR A 82 5.64 12.15 -10.43
C THR A 82 6.65 12.98 -9.63
N ALA A 83 7.76 13.36 -10.24
CA ALA A 83 8.77 14.22 -9.62
C ALA A 83 8.21 15.62 -9.31
N LEU A 84 7.37 16.18 -10.18
CA LEU A 84 6.67 17.44 -9.91
C LEU A 84 5.69 17.32 -8.74
N SER A 85 5.00 16.18 -8.62
CA SER A 85 4.08 15.91 -7.51
C SER A 85 4.83 15.78 -6.17
N VAL A 86 6.00 15.13 -6.17
CA VAL A 86 6.88 15.08 -4.99
C VAL A 86 7.37 16.48 -4.62
N LYS A 87 7.75 17.31 -5.60
CA LYS A 87 8.14 18.70 -5.34
C LYS A 87 6.99 19.48 -4.71
N LEU A 88 5.77 19.35 -5.24
CA LEU A 88 4.58 19.99 -4.69
C LEU A 88 4.36 19.61 -3.22
N LEU A 89 4.44 18.32 -2.89
CA LEU A 89 4.29 17.84 -1.51
C LEU A 89 5.41 18.40 -0.61
N ARG A 90 6.67 18.34 -1.05
CA ARG A 90 7.82 18.88 -0.29
C ARG A 90 7.64 20.37 0.01
N ASP A 91 7.26 21.15 -1.00
CA ASP A 91 7.05 22.60 -0.87
C ASP A 91 5.87 22.93 0.08
N ASN A 92 4.99 21.96 0.35
CA ASN A 92 3.86 22.06 1.28
C ASN A 92 4.10 21.34 2.62
N GLY A 93 5.35 21.02 2.96
CA GLY A 93 5.73 20.56 4.31
C GLY A 93 5.60 19.06 4.55
N PHE A 94 5.56 18.24 3.50
CA PHE A 94 5.72 16.79 3.63
C PHE A 94 7.21 16.44 3.67
N ASP A 95 7.64 15.77 4.74
CA ASP A 95 9.06 15.53 5.02
C ASP A 95 9.56 14.17 4.54
N GLU A 96 8.72 13.14 4.62
CA GLU A 96 9.07 11.75 4.28
C GLU A 96 8.45 11.35 2.94
N LEU A 97 9.16 11.67 1.85
CA LEU A 97 8.71 11.45 0.48
C LEU A 97 9.67 10.55 -0.29
N ALA A 98 9.10 9.70 -1.13
CA ALA A 98 9.82 9.06 -2.23
C ALA A 98 8.89 8.87 -3.43
N PHE A 99 9.46 8.58 -4.60
CA PHE A 99 8.69 8.09 -5.74
C PHE A 99 9.37 6.91 -6.42
N VAL A 100 8.56 6.04 -7.01
CA VAL A 100 9.06 4.87 -7.74
C VAL A 100 9.49 5.27 -9.14
N VAL A 101 10.77 5.11 -9.44
CA VAL A 101 11.34 5.34 -10.77
C VAL A 101 10.76 4.34 -11.77
N GLY A 102 10.30 4.84 -12.92
CA GLY A 102 9.61 4.05 -13.95
C GLY A 102 8.19 3.64 -13.58
N GLY A 103 7.65 4.21 -12.48
CA GLY A 103 6.26 4.10 -12.05
C GLY A 103 5.63 2.71 -12.14
N MET A 104 4.39 2.66 -12.64
CA MET A 104 3.60 1.42 -12.73
C MET A 104 4.27 0.33 -13.59
N ASP A 105 5.00 0.69 -14.64
CA ASP A 105 5.64 -0.28 -15.54
C ASP A 105 6.78 -1.02 -14.81
N ALA A 106 7.62 -0.27 -14.10
CA ALA A 106 8.69 -0.83 -13.28
C ALA A 106 8.15 -1.68 -12.13
N LEU A 107 7.06 -1.23 -11.47
CA LEU A 107 6.38 -2.00 -10.42
C LEU A 107 5.85 -3.32 -10.94
N THR A 108 5.17 -3.31 -12.09
CA THR A 108 4.61 -4.52 -12.70
C THR A 108 5.72 -5.50 -13.08
N ALA A 109 6.79 -5.00 -13.70
CA ALA A 109 7.93 -5.83 -14.08
C ALA A 109 8.62 -6.44 -12.85
N ALA A 110 8.85 -5.66 -11.79
CA ALA A 110 9.46 -6.14 -10.56
C ALA A 110 8.60 -7.20 -9.87
N LEU A 111 7.29 -6.95 -9.76
CA LEU A 111 6.32 -7.90 -9.19
C LEU A 111 6.28 -9.23 -9.93
N ARG A 112 6.24 -9.19 -11.27
CA ARG A 112 6.18 -10.41 -12.09
C ARG A 112 7.51 -11.15 -12.17
N ALA A 113 8.64 -10.46 -11.93
CA ALA A 113 9.96 -11.09 -11.88
C ALA A 113 10.22 -11.84 -10.56
N ASP A 114 9.58 -11.43 -9.47
CA ASP A 114 9.72 -12.07 -8.17
C ASP A 114 8.81 -13.30 -8.05
N LYS A 115 9.44 -14.49 -8.03
CA LYS A 115 8.74 -15.78 -7.94
C LYS A 115 8.14 -16.08 -6.57
N SER A 116 8.46 -15.28 -5.55
CA SER A 116 7.86 -15.39 -4.21
C SER A 116 6.53 -14.65 -4.11
N GLU A 117 6.20 -13.80 -5.10
CA GLU A 117 4.94 -13.08 -5.14
C GLU A 117 3.78 -14.02 -5.47
N VAL A 118 2.69 -13.85 -4.73
CA VAL A 118 1.44 -14.56 -4.96
C VAL A 118 0.45 -13.59 -5.59
N PHE A 119 -0.19 -14.03 -6.67
CA PHE A 119 -1.30 -13.33 -7.31
C PHE A 119 -2.52 -14.22 -7.18
N LEU A 120 -3.50 -13.82 -6.35
CA LEU A 120 -4.66 -14.67 -6.06
C LEU A 120 -5.44 -15.04 -7.33
N ALA A 121 -5.51 -14.11 -8.29
CA ALA A 121 -6.17 -14.31 -9.58
C ALA A 121 -5.51 -15.37 -10.47
N ASP A 122 -4.26 -15.76 -10.20
CA ASP A 122 -3.57 -16.83 -10.93
C ASP A 122 -3.99 -18.23 -10.43
N TYR A 123 -4.78 -18.30 -9.34
CA TYR A 123 -5.32 -19.54 -8.77
C TYR A 123 -6.82 -19.70 -9.03
N PRO A 124 -7.31 -20.94 -9.21
CA PRO A 124 -8.73 -21.26 -9.22
C PRO A 124 -9.45 -20.75 -7.95
N ALA A 125 -10.69 -20.26 -8.11
CA ALA A 125 -11.45 -19.64 -7.02
C ALA A 125 -11.67 -20.56 -5.81
N ASP A 126 -11.76 -21.88 -6.02
CA ASP A 126 -11.88 -22.89 -4.96
C ASP A 126 -10.62 -23.03 -4.11
N GLN A 127 -9.48 -22.48 -4.56
CA GLN A 127 -8.21 -22.45 -3.81
C GLN A 127 -7.99 -21.14 -3.06
N TRP A 128 -8.84 -20.11 -3.27
CA TRP A 128 -8.63 -18.80 -2.66
C TRP A 128 -8.66 -18.85 -1.14
N SER A 129 -9.57 -19.64 -0.57
CA SER A 129 -9.67 -19.80 0.88
C SER A 129 -8.37 -20.32 1.49
N ALA A 130 -7.74 -21.32 0.86
CA ALA A 130 -6.47 -21.87 1.34
C ALA A 130 -5.34 -20.82 1.27
N LYS A 131 -5.31 -20.00 0.22
CA LYS A 131 -4.29 -18.94 0.06
C LYS A 131 -4.48 -17.79 1.03
N ILE A 132 -5.72 -17.42 1.30
CA ILE A 132 -6.06 -16.40 2.30
C ILE A 132 -5.68 -16.90 3.70
N GLU A 133 -6.05 -18.13 4.06
CA GLU A 133 -5.69 -18.73 5.34
C GLU A 133 -4.17 -18.82 5.55
N GLU A 134 -3.42 -19.20 4.50
CA GLU A 134 -1.96 -19.24 4.52
C GLU A 134 -1.34 -17.87 4.90
N VAL A 135 -1.84 -16.77 4.31
CA VAL A 135 -1.38 -15.42 4.66
C VAL A 135 -1.79 -15.01 6.07
N LEU A 136 -3.02 -15.35 6.49
CA LEU A 136 -3.50 -15.08 7.85
C LEU A 136 -2.59 -15.75 8.89
N ASP A 137 -2.24 -17.02 8.69
CA ASP A 137 -1.36 -17.80 9.57
C ASP A 137 0.08 -17.28 9.58
N GLN A 138 0.62 -16.89 8.42
CA GLN A 138 2.02 -16.49 8.32
C GLN A 138 2.28 -15.05 8.77
N ARG A 139 1.31 -14.15 8.60
CA ARG A 139 1.55 -12.69 8.73
C ARG A 139 0.69 -12.00 9.78
N ILE A 140 -0.54 -12.45 9.99
CA ILE A 140 -1.53 -11.70 10.76
C ILE A 140 -1.73 -12.30 12.14
N ARG A 141 -2.07 -13.60 12.23
CA ARG A 141 -2.30 -14.29 13.51
C ARG A 141 -1.10 -14.21 14.46
N PRO A 142 0.17 -14.36 14.02
CA PRO A 142 1.32 -14.19 14.91
C PRO A 142 1.42 -12.77 15.48
N ALA A 143 1.10 -11.76 14.68
CA ALA A 143 1.10 -10.37 15.13
C ALA A 143 0.00 -10.11 16.16
N LEU A 144 -1.22 -10.59 15.93
CA LEU A 144 -2.34 -10.42 16.87
C LEU A 144 -2.15 -11.21 18.17
N ALA A 145 -1.60 -12.43 18.07
CA ALA A 145 -1.35 -13.28 19.23
C ALA A 145 -0.32 -12.66 20.20
N SER A 146 0.61 -11.84 19.68
CA SER A 146 1.59 -11.12 20.50
C SER A 146 0.91 -10.14 21.48
N ASP A 147 -0.29 -9.64 21.13
CA ASP A 147 -1.11 -8.76 21.97
C ASP A 147 -2.25 -9.52 22.69
N GLY A 148 -2.21 -10.87 22.69
CA GLY A 148 -3.26 -11.71 23.29
C GLY A 148 -4.57 -11.73 22.48
N GLY A 149 -4.54 -11.26 21.24
CA GLY A 149 -5.64 -11.23 20.31
C GLY A 149 -5.62 -12.38 19.30
N GLY A 150 -6.65 -12.42 18.45
CA GLY A 150 -6.74 -13.40 17.37
C GLY A 150 -7.86 -13.06 16.40
N LEU A 151 -7.95 -13.88 15.36
CA LEU A 151 -9.08 -13.88 14.44
C LEU A 151 -9.30 -15.29 13.90
N ALA A 152 -10.54 -15.57 13.52
CA ALA A 152 -10.85 -16.68 12.65
C ALA A 152 -11.75 -16.22 11.50
N VAL A 153 -11.65 -16.93 10.37
CA VAL A 153 -12.44 -16.66 9.17
C VAL A 153 -13.81 -17.28 9.35
N ASN A 154 -14.85 -16.48 9.17
CA ASN A 154 -16.23 -16.95 9.15
C ASN A 154 -16.62 -17.47 7.77
N LYS A 155 -16.35 -16.68 6.73
CA LYS A 155 -16.60 -17.04 5.33
C LYS A 155 -15.75 -16.21 4.37
N ILE A 156 -15.54 -16.75 3.18
CA ILE A 156 -14.91 -16.05 2.05
C ILE A 156 -15.91 -16.09 0.90
N ASP A 157 -16.20 -14.92 0.34
CA ASP A 157 -17.15 -14.72 -0.76
C ASP A 157 -16.49 -13.84 -1.81
N GLY A 158 -15.83 -14.47 -2.78
CA GLY A 158 -14.97 -13.81 -3.75
C GLY A 158 -13.88 -12.99 -3.06
N GLU A 159 -13.92 -11.67 -3.27
CA GLU A 159 -12.98 -10.70 -2.72
C GLU A 159 -13.25 -10.34 -1.25
N LYS A 160 -14.38 -10.77 -0.69
CA LYS A 160 -14.79 -10.43 0.67
C LYS A 160 -14.40 -11.53 1.66
N VAL A 161 -13.61 -11.17 2.67
CA VAL A 161 -13.19 -12.05 3.75
C VAL A 161 -13.87 -11.60 5.04
N TYR A 162 -14.78 -12.43 5.55
CA TYR A 162 -15.52 -12.16 6.77
C TYR A 162 -14.79 -12.82 7.93
N ILE A 163 -14.46 -12.04 8.96
CA ILE A 163 -13.73 -12.52 10.14
C ILE A 163 -14.51 -12.22 11.41
N HIS A 164 -14.28 -13.01 12.45
CA HIS A 164 -14.60 -12.61 13.81
C HIS A 164 -13.30 -12.47 14.61
N TYR A 165 -13.23 -11.45 15.46
CA TYR A 165 -12.12 -11.27 16.38
C TYR A 165 -12.20 -12.25 17.55
N GLU A 166 -11.04 -12.73 17.97
CA GLU A 166 -10.87 -13.61 19.12
C GLU A 166 -9.95 -12.96 20.17
N GLY A 167 -10.01 -13.45 21.40
CA GLY A 167 -9.17 -12.98 22.50
C GLY A 167 -9.33 -11.49 22.78
N ALA A 168 -8.21 -10.82 23.08
CA ALA A 168 -8.17 -9.38 23.40
C ALA A 168 -8.61 -8.46 22.25
N CYS A 169 -8.69 -8.97 21.01
CA CYS A 169 -9.21 -8.18 19.89
C CYS A 169 -10.74 -8.00 19.95
N HIS A 170 -11.45 -8.85 20.70
CA HIS A 170 -12.90 -8.77 20.84
C HIS A 170 -13.32 -7.55 21.67
N GLY A 171 -14.04 -6.61 21.06
CA GLY A 171 -14.57 -5.42 21.76
C GLY A 171 -13.58 -4.29 22.06
N CYS A 172 -12.33 -4.38 21.57
CA CYS A 172 -11.36 -3.29 21.71
C CYS A 172 -11.66 -2.15 20.72
N ALA A 173 -11.60 -0.89 21.16
CA ALA A 173 -11.88 0.26 20.29
C ALA A 173 -10.93 0.35 19.07
N SER A 174 -9.73 -0.24 19.14
CA SER A 174 -8.78 -0.27 18.02
C SER A 174 -9.08 -1.38 16.99
N SER A 175 -9.86 -2.42 17.35
CA SER A 175 -10.10 -3.57 16.48
C SER A 175 -10.99 -3.21 15.28
N SER A 176 -11.88 -2.23 15.43
CA SER A 176 -12.78 -1.78 14.36
C SER A 176 -12.12 -0.90 13.29
N THR A 177 -10.91 -0.37 13.52
CA THR A 177 -10.31 0.60 12.58
C THR A 177 -8.84 0.35 12.30
N GLY A 178 -7.99 0.27 13.32
CA GLY A 178 -6.54 0.08 13.12
C GLY A 178 -6.23 -1.35 12.68
N THR A 179 -6.67 -2.31 13.48
CA THR A 179 -6.41 -3.74 13.23
C THR A 179 -7.07 -4.22 11.94
N LEU A 180 -8.32 -3.83 11.68
CA LEU A 180 -9.02 -4.22 10.45
C LEU A 180 -8.30 -3.70 9.19
N LYS A 181 -7.82 -2.45 9.22
CA LYS A 181 -7.01 -1.87 8.13
C LYS A 181 -5.70 -2.61 7.94
N PHE A 182 -5.02 -2.98 9.03
CA PHE A 182 -3.79 -3.79 8.97
C PHE A 182 -4.03 -5.16 8.32
N ILE A 183 -5.09 -5.88 8.73
CA ILE A 183 -5.46 -7.18 8.17
C ILE A 183 -5.74 -7.04 6.67
N GLN A 184 -6.61 -6.09 6.31
CA GLN A 184 -6.97 -5.86 4.91
C GLN A 184 -5.77 -5.48 4.04
N SER A 185 -4.94 -4.54 4.51
CA SER A 185 -3.74 -4.12 3.77
C SER A 185 -2.77 -5.28 3.58
N THR A 186 -2.55 -6.08 4.63
CA THR A 186 -1.66 -7.23 4.58
C THR A 186 -2.15 -8.29 3.58
N LEU A 187 -3.44 -8.59 3.57
CA LEU A 187 -4.04 -9.52 2.60
C LEU A 187 -3.90 -8.99 1.17
N ARG A 188 -4.23 -7.71 0.93
CA ARG A 188 -4.10 -7.09 -0.40
C ARG A 188 -2.68 -7.17 -0.95
N VAL A 189 -1.69 -6.79 -0.13
CA VAL A 189 -0.28 -6.74 -0.51
C VAL A 189 0.32 -8.14 -0.68
N SER A 190 -0.06 -9.11 0.17
CA SER A 190 0.51 -10.46 0.13
C SER A 190 -0.05 -11.31 -1.01
N LEU A 191 -1.29 -11.03 -1.42
CA LEU A 191 -2.00 -11.79 -2.45
C LEU A 191 -2.12 -11.03 -3.78
N ASN A 192 -1.55 -9.82 -3.86
CA ASN A 192 -1.65 -8.90 -4.99
C ASN A 192 -3.08 -8.84 -5.57
N HIS A 193 -4.06 -8.67 -4.70
CA HIS A 193 -5.48 -8.74 -5.04
C HIS A 193 -6.33 -7.74 -4.25
N ALA A 194 -7.46 -7.33 -4.81
CA ALA A 194 -8.41 -6.46 -4.13
C ALA A 194 -9.21 -7.30 -3.12
N ILE A 195 -8.84 -7.22 -1.84
CA ILE A 195 -9.55 -7.91 -0.75
C ILE A 195 -10.26 -6.88 0.14
N GLU A 196 -11.52 -7.14 0.48
CA GLU A 196 -12.29 -6.41 1.48
C GLU A 196 -12.44 -7.29 2.72
N VAL A 197 -12.00 -6.79 3.88
CA VAL A 197 -12.15 -7.52 5.15
C VAL A 197 -13.32 -6.93 5.92
N VAL A 198 -14.27 -7.80 6.28
CA VAL A 198 -15.48 -7.44 7.01
C VAL A 198 -15.43 -8.13 8.37
N SER A 199 -15.46 -7.35 9.45
CA SER A 199 -15.66 -7.91 10.79
C SER A 199 -17.14 -8.18 11.01
N VAL A 200 -17.48 -9.38 11.49
CA VAL A 200 -18.85 -9.81 11.84
C VAL A 200 -18.98 -10.24 13.29
#